data_AF-A0A2E2M4N5-F1
#
_entry.id   AF-A0A2E2M4N5-F1
#
_cell.length_a   1.000
_cell.length_b   1.000
_cell.length_c   1.000
_cell.angle_alpha   90.00
_cell.angle_beta   90.00
_cell.angle_gamma   90.00
#
_symmetry.space_group_name_H-M   'P 1'
#
loop_
_entity.id
_entity.type
_entity.pdbx_description
1 polymer ?
#
loop_
_entity_poly.entity_id
_entity_poly.type
_entity_poly.pdbx_seq_one_letter_code
_entity_poly.pdbx_strand_id
1 'polypeptide(L)'
;MPYSGIIHGTEGADPVKVTVTNDTGVALNCEAALAHWYSDKLGQVAPGEELALTLWHDPDTGVFNLMNATDDRMPVEALWCASEAGRTRLTLPLAGGKAEATLRYSCRAGEETGLSCETAGG
;
A
#
# COMPACT_ATOMS: atom_id res chain seq x y z
N MET A 1 2.67 -14.28 -21.90
CA MET A 1 1.75 -13.15 -22.08
C MET A 1 2.54 -12.00 -22.66
N PRO A 2 2.20 -11.46 -23.84
CA PRO A 2 2.83 -10.22 -24.30
C PRO A 2 2.49 -9.08 -23.34
N TYR A 3 3.43 -8.16 -23.15
CA TYR A 3 3.20 -6.91 -22.42
C TYR A 3 2.07 -6.14 -23.12
N SER A 4 0.95 -5.92 -22.42
CA SER A 4 -0.26 -5.28 -22.94
C SER A 4 -0.12 -3.76 -23.08
N GLY A 5 1.04 -3.19 -22.76
CA GLY A 5 1.23 -1.74 -22.69
C GLY A 5 0.85 -1.18 -21.34
N ILE A 6 0.84 0.15 -21.25
CA ILE A 6 0.35 0.88 -20.09
C ILE A 6 -1.18 0.81 -20.09
N ILE A 7 -1.77 0.32 -18.99
CA ILE A 7 -3.22 0.28 -18.81
C ILE A 7 -3.66 1.62 -18.23
N HIS A 8 -4.56 2.29 -18.93
CA HIS A 8 -5.07 3.61 -18.54
C HIS A 8 -6.49 3.50 -17.96
N GLY A 9 -6.77 4.32 -16.96
CA GLY A 9 -8.06 4.39 -16.26
C GLY A 9 -8.34 3.19 -15.34
N THR A 10 -9.57 3.13 -14.83
CA THR A 10 -9.96 2.22 -13.73
C THR A 10 -10.98 1.15 -14.15
N GLU A 11 -11.33 1.10 -15.44
CA GLU A 11 -12.30 0.15 -15.98
C GLU A 11 -11.85 -1.31 -15.76
N GLY A 12 -12.73 -2.12 -15.17
CA GLY A 12 -12.42 -3.52 -14.85
C GLY A 12 -11.52 -3.72 -13.63
N ALA A 13 -11.20 -2.66 -12.86
CA ALA A 13 -10.50 -2.77 -11.58
C ALA A 13 -11.40 -2.40 -10.41
N ASP A 14 -11.23 -3.09 -9.29
CA ASP A 14 -11.98 -2.84 -8.06
C ASP A 14 -11.23 -1.82 -7.18
N PRO A 15 -11.88 -0.74 -6.72
CA PRO A 15 -11.26 0.20 -5.79
C PRO A 15 -11.14 -0.42 -4.40
N VAL A 16 -9.95 -0.40 -3.83
CA VAL A 16 -9.64 -0.88 -2.48
C VAL A 16 -9.11 0.27 -1.64
N LYS A 17 -9.83 0.62 -0.58
CA LYS A 17 -9.36 1.61 0.39
C LYS A 17 -8.28 0.99 1.28
N VAL A 18 -7.10 1.57 1.31
CA VAL A 18 -6.03 1.18 2.24
C VAL A 18 -5.91 2.26 3.30
N THR A 19 -5.86 1.84 4.56
CA THR A 19 -5.66 2.72 5.72
C THR A 19 -4.45 2.26 6.53
N VAL A 20 -3.64 3.21 6.98
CA VAL A 20 -2.46 2.97 7.80
C VAL A 20 -2.52 3.88 9.02
N THR A 21 -2.79 3.29 10.19
CA THR A 21 -2.79 3.98 11.48
C THR A 21 -1.40 3.92 12.10
N ASN A 22 -0.91 5.05 12.58
CA ASN A 22 0.37 5.14 13.28
C ASN A 22 0.17 5.11 14.81
N ASP A 23 0.27 3.91 15.39
CA ASP A 23 0.23 3.71 16.84
C ASP A 23 1.64 3.81 17.48
N THR A 24 2.61 4.38 16.77
CA THR A 24 3.95 4.64 17.29
C THR A 24 4.06 6.04 17.90
N GLY A 25 5.17 6.32 18.59
CA GLY A 25 5.47 7.65 19.12
C GLY A 25 6.15 8.61 18.14
N VAL A 26 6.39 8.22 16.89
CA VAL A 26 7.14 9.01 15.88
C VAL A 26 6.41 9.05 14.55
N ALA A 27 6.72 10.02 13.69
CA ALA A 27 6.12 10.07 12.35
C ALA A 27 6.62 8.91 11.47
N LEU A 28 5.72 8.37 10.64
CA LEU A 28 6.04 7.36 9.63
C LEU A 28 5.99 7.98 8.23
N ASN A 29 6.98 7.70 7.39
CA ASN A 29 6.92 7.97 5.95
C ASN A 29 6.51 6.68 5.24
N CYS A 30 5.41 6.73 4.48
CA CYS A 30 4.90 5.59 3.74
C CYS A 30 5.03 5.79 2.22
N GLU A 31 5.41 4.72 1.53
CA GLU A 31 5.75 4.71 0.11
C GLU A 31 5.23 3.44 -0.56
N ALA A 32 4.94 3.53 -1.86
CA ALA A 32 4.66 2.40 -2.72
C ALA A 32 5.88 2.13 -3.59
N ALA A 33 6.48 0.95 -3.47
CA ALA A 33 7.45 0.47 -4.45
C ALA A 33 6.68 0.05 -5.71
N LEU A 34 6.93 0.76 -6.82
CA LEU A 34 6.29 0.51 -8.12
C LEU A 34 7.20 -0.30 -9.07
N ALA A 35 8.50 -0.24 -8.81
CA ALA A 35 9.52 -1.07 -9.43
C ALA A 35 10.69 -1.24 -8.46
N HIS A 36 11.57 -2.21 -8.71
CA HIS A 36 12.74 -2.47 -7.88
C HIS A 36 13.72 -1.28 -7.71
N TRP A 37 13.57 -0.21 -8.50
CA TRP A 37 14.39 1.00 -8.45
C TRP A 37 13.59 2.29 -8.21
N TYR A 38 12.27 2.21 -8.11
CA TYR A 38 11.40 3.39 -7.98
C TYR A 38 10.27 3.18 -6.97
N SER A 39 10.16 4.13 -6.06
CA SER A 39 9.05 4.26 -5.13
C SER A 39 8.36 5.60 -5.33
N ASP A 40 7.04 5.62 -5.11
CA ASP A 40 6.28 6.85 -5.01
C ASP A 40 5.87 7.13 -3.55
N LYS A 41 5.87 8.40 -3.18
CA LYS A 41 5.55 8.84 -1.82
C LYS A 41 4.04 8.82 -1.63
N LEU A 42 3.55 8.03 -0.68
CA LEU A 42 2.13 7.99 -0.33
C LEU A 42 1.76 9.06 0.69
N GLY A 43 2.66 9.33 1.64
CA GLY A 43 2.42 10.35 2.65
C GLY A 43 3.29 10.17 3.90
N GLN A 44 3.11 11.11 4.82
CA GLN A 44 3.64 11.01 6.18
C GLN A 44 2.47 10.90 7.15
N VAL A 45 2.60 10.02 8.16
CA VAL A 45 1.58 9.76 9.18
C VAL A 45 2.15 10.19 10.52
N ALA A 46 1.59 11.23 11.14
CA ALA A 46 2.00 11.66 12.48
C ALA A 46 1.55 10.63 13.55
N PRO A 47 2.13 10.65 14.76
CA PRO A 47 1.69 9.79 15.86
C PRO A 47 0.19 9.93 16.14
N GLY A 48 -0.53 8.81 16.19
CA GLY A 48 -1.98 8.76 16.40
C GLY A 48 -2.85 9.08 15.19
N GLU A 49 -2.25 9.43 14.04
CA GLU A 49 -2.98 9.76 12.81
C GLU A 49 -3.13 8.56 11.88
N GLU A 50 -3.96 8.72 10.84
CA GLU A 50 -4.21 7.74 9.78
C GLU A 50 -3.89 8.32 8.40
N LEU A 51 -3.20 7.53 7.57
CA LEU A 51 -3.12 7.73 6.12
C LEU A 51 -4.18 6.88 5.45
N ALA A 52 -4.92 7.46 4.51
CA ALA A 52 -5.84 6.74 3.64
C ALA A 52 -5.48 6.95 2.17
N LEU A 53 -5.47 5.88 1.38
CA LEU A 53 -5.31 5.92 -0.07
C LEU A 53 -6.21 4.89 -0.75
N THR A 54 -6.32 4.96 -2.06
CA THR A 54 -7.02 3.97 -2.88
C THR A 54 -6.02 3.27 -3.78
N LEU A 55 -6.03 1.94 -3.75
CA LEU A 55 -5.40 1.09 -4.75
C LEU A 55 -6.47 0.47 -5.64
N TRP A 56 -6.10 0.12 -6.86
CA TRP A 56 -6.99 -0.51 -7.83
C TRP A 56 -6.59 -1.96 -8.05
N HIS A 57 -7.43 -2.87 -7.59
CA HIS A 57 -7.22 -4.31 -7.70
C HIS A 57 -7.68 -4.80 -9.06
N ASP A 58 -6.79 -5.49 -9.77
CA ASP A 58 -7.10 -6.18 -11.00
C ASP A 58 -7.56 -7.60 -10.64
N PRO A 59 -8.85 -7.96 -10.86
CA PRO A 59 -9.38 -9.25 -10.45
C PRO A 59 -8.87 -10.42 -11.30
N ASP A 60 -8.36 -10.17 -12.50
CA ASP A 60 -7.84 -11.22 -13.39
C ASP A 60 -6.44 -11.65 -12.96
N THR A 61 -5.61 -10.71 -12.49
CA THR A 61 -4.20 -10.94 -12.15
C THR A 61 -3.93 -10.94 -10.65
N GLY A 62 -4.79 -10.34 -9.85
CA GLY A 62 -4.61 -10.11 -8.41
C GLY A 62 -3.69 -8.95 -8.05
N VAL A 63 -3.22 -8.17 -9.03
CA VAL A 63 -2.29 -7.05 -8.82
C VAL A 63 -3.04 -5.84 -8.27
N PHE A 64 -2.43 -5.14 -7.32
CA PHE A 64 -2.87 -3.82 -6.89
C PHE A 64 -2.09 -2.74 -7.64
N ASN A 65 -2.79 -1.68 -8.05
CA ASN A 65 -2.22 -0.59 -8.80
C ASN A 65 -2.42 0.75 -8.07
N LEU A 66 -1.39 1.58 -8.07
CA LEU A 66 -1.48 3.00 -7.75
C LEU A 66 -1.73 3.76 -9.05
N MET A 67 -2.66 4.73 -9.06
CA MET A 67 -2.85 5.60 -10.22
C MET A 67 -1.79 6.70 -10.20
N ASN A 68 -1.10 6.92 -11.32
CA ASN A 68 -0.23 8.09 -11.48
C ASN A 68 -1.06 9.34 -11.87
N ALA A 69 -0.37 10.48 -12.06
CA ALA A 69 -1.00 11.76 -12.43
C ALA A 69 -1.61 11.80 -13.85
N THR A 70 -1.34 10.79 -14.67
CA THR A 70 -1.89 10.63 -16.03
C THR A 70 -2.85 9.45 -16.09
N ASP A 71 -3.46 9.05 -14.96
CA ASP A 71 -4.43 7.96 -14.85
C ASP A 71 -3.93 6.61 -15.39
N ASP A 72 -2.62 6.37 -15.36
CA ASP A 72 -2.06 5.05 -15.67
C ASP A 72 -1.98 4.19 -14.42
N ARG A 73 -2.24 2.89 -14.60
CA ARG A 73 -2.08 1.89 -13.55
C ARG A 73 -0.60 1.56 -13.37
N MET A 74 -0.08 1.91 -12.20
CA MET A 74 1.26 1.55 -11.77
C MET A 74 1.19 0.34 -10.83
N PRO A 75 1.66 -0.85 -11.24
CA PRO A 75 1.67 -2.03 -10.38
C PRO A 75 2.46 -1.77 -9.09
N VAL A 76 1.86 -2.10 -7.95
CA VAL A 76 2.49 -1.99 -6.64
C VAL A 76 3.17 -3.30 -6.29
N GLU A 77 4.50 -3.30 -6.17
CA GLU A 77 5.26 -4.46 -5.71
C GLU A 77 5.18 -4.59 -4.18
N ALA A 78 5.21 -3.46 -3.47
CA ALA A 78 5.17 -3.41 -2.03
C ALA A 78 4.70 -2.06 -1.51
N LEU A 79 4.02 -2.07 -0.38
CA LEU A 79 3.84 -0.90 0.46
C LEU A 79 4.82 -0.95 1.62
N TRP A 80 5.48 0.16 1.91
CA TRP A 80 6.42 0.31 3.02
C TRP A 80 6.04 1.49 3.88
N CYS A 81 6.21 1.36 5.18
CA CYS A 81 6.27 2.50 6.10
C CYS A 81 7.58 2.44 6.89
N ALA A 82 8.19 3.61 7.10
CA ALA A 82 9.49 3.73 7.72
C ALA A 82 9.56 4.88 8.72
N SER A 83 10.42 4.70 9.72
CA SER A 83 10.89 5.71 10.65
C SER A 83 12.37 5.49 10.95
N GLU A 84 12.96 6.29 11.84
CA GLU A 84 14.32 6.06 12.34
C GLU A 84 14.49 4.69 13.02
N ALA A 85 13.40 4.10 13.54
CA ALA A 85 13.42 2.77 14.15
C ALA A 85 13.49 1.62 13.13
N GLY A 86 13.35 1.92 11.84
CA GLY A 86 13.42 0.94 10.75
C GLY A 86 12.26 1.07 9.77
N ARG A 87 12.12 0.06 8.91
CA ARG A 87 11.08 -0.02 7.88
C ARG A 87 10.34 -1.33 7.96
N THR A 88 9.07 -1.31 7.61
CA THR A 88 8.23 -2.51 7.59
C THR A 88 7.36 -2.55 6.34
N ARG A 89 7.10 -3.77 5.86
CA ARG A 89 6.28 -4.02 4.68
C ARG A 89 4.84 -4.24 5.11
N LEU A 90 3.90 -3.62 4.40
CA LEU A 90 2.48 -3.92 4.55
C LEU A 90 2.13 -5.06 3.59
N THR A 91 1.55 -6.14 4.13
CA THR A 91 1.18 -7.33 3.34
C THR A 91 -0.08 -7.05 2.54
N LEU A 92 0.02 -7.04 1.20
CA LEU A 92 -1.12 -6.99 0.30
C LEU A 92 -1.63 -8.42 -0.01
N PRO A 93 -2.94 -8.68 0.01
CA PRO A 93 -3.50 -10.00 -0.32
C PRO A 93 -3.55 -10.21 -1.83
N LEU A 94 -2.40 -10.51 -2.45
CA LEU A 94 -2.28 -10.73 -3.89
C LEU A 94 -2.99 -12.04 -4.29
N ALA A 95 -4.23 -11.93 -4.75
CA ALA A 95 -5.02 -13.02 -5.28
C ALA A 95 -5.99 -12.49 -6.34
N GLY A 96 -6.27 -13.28 -7.38
CA GLY A 96 -7.33 -12.99 -8.35
C GLY A 96 -8.73 -13.17 -7.73
N GLY A 97 -9.75 -12.73 -8.45
CA GLY A 97 -11.12 -12.64 -7.98
C GLY A 97 -11.41 -11.31 -7.29
N LYS A 98 -12.41 -11.26 -6.42
CA LYS A 98 -12.81 -10.02 -5.76
C LYS A 98 -11.91 -9.74 -4.55
N ALA A 99 -11.33 -8.55 -4.46
CA ALA A 99 -10.62 -8.10 -3.26
C ALA A 99 -11.58 -7.59 -2.17
N GLU A 100 -11.08 -7.54 -0.93
CA GLU A 100 -11.74 -6.78 0.13
C GLU A 100 -11.79 -5.29 -0.24
N ALA A 101 -12.93 -4.65 -0.02
CA ALA A 101 -13.09 -3.22 -0.32
C ALA A 101 -12.23 -2.32 0.58
N THR A 102 -11.72 -2.84 1.70
CA THR A 102 -10.91 -2.08 2.64
C THR A 102 -9.84 -2.95 3.29
N LEU A 103 -8.59 -2.49 3.24
CA LEU A 103 -7.47 -3.04 3.99
C LEU A 103 -7.06 -2.03 5.06
N ARG A 104 -6.87 -2.52 6.29
CA ARG A 104 -6.51 -1.69 7.45
C ARG A 104 -5.22 -2.20 8.05
N TYR A 105 -4.28 -1.29 8.28
CA TYR A 105 -2.99 -1.59 8.89
C TYR A 105 -2.80 -0.74 10.14
N SER A 106 -2.32 -1.34 11.23
CA SER A 106 -1.90 -0.65 12.44
C SER A 106 -0.40 -0.86 12.62
N CYS A 107 0.33 0.24 12.68
CA CYS A 107 1.78 0.25 12.81
C CYS A 107 2.19 0.53 14.26
N ARG A 108 3.01 -0.36 14.83
CA ARG A 108 3.51 -0.29 16.20
C ARG A 108 5.03 -0.41 16.21
N ALA A 109 5.66 0.16 17.23
CA ALA A 109 7.09 0.00 17.46
C ALA A 109 7.29 -0.81 18.75
N GLY A 110 8.07 -1.89 18.68
CA GLY A 110 8.53 -2.64 19.85
C GLY A 110 10.03 -2.45 20.08
N GLU A 111 10.46 -2.47 21.34
CA GLU A 111 11.88 -2.22 21.70
C GLU A 111 12.84 -3.24 21.08
N GLU A 112 12.42 -4.50 20.90
CA GLU A 112 13.25 -5.56 20.28
C GLU A 112 12.84 -5.91 18.84
N THR A 113 11.56 -5.72 18.48
CA THR A 113 11.01 -6.11 17.18
C THR A 113 11.12 -5.03 16.11
N GLY A 114 11.43 -3.79 16.49
CA GLY A 114 11.42 -2.65 15.58
C GLY A 114 10.00 -2.25 15.15
N LEU A 115 9.90 -1.59 14.01
CA LEU A 115 8.62 -1.19 13.42
C LEU A 115 7.92 -2.41 12.78
N SER A 116 6.66 -2.66 13.17
CA SER A 116 5.78 -3.64 12.52
C SER A 116 4.46 -3.00 12.13
N CYS A 117 3.90 -3.37 10.97
CA CYS A 117 2.55 -3.00 10.59
C CYS A 117 1.78 -4.27 10.27
N GLU A 118 0.71 -4.52 11.01
CA GLU A 118 -0.12 -5.72 10.87
C GLU A 118 -1.49 -5.33 10.34
N THR A 119 -2.14 -6.25 9.64
CA THR A 119 -3.54 -6.04 9.27
C THR A 119 -4.35 -5.95 10.55
N ALA A 120 -4.98 -4.80 10.77
CA ALA A 120 -5.93 -4.61 11.86
C ALA A 120 -7.13 -5.51 11.53
N GLY A 121 -7.15 -6.70 12.14
CA GLY A 121 -8.17 -7.71 11.89
C GLY A 121 -9.58 -7.14 12.00
N GLY A 122 -10.43 -7.55 11.07
CA GLY A 122 -11.89 -7.46 11.22
C GLY A 122 -12.41 -8.49 12.19
#